data_AF-A0A6P0DRE5-F1
#
_entry.id   AF-A0A6P0DRE5-F1
#
_cell.length_a   1.000
_cell.length_b   1.000
_cell.length_c   1.000
_cell.angle_alpha   90.00
_cell.angle_beta   90.00
_cell.angle_gamma   90.00
#
_symmetry.space_group_name_H-M   'P 1'
#
loop_
_entity.id
_entity.type
_entity.pdbx_description
1 polymer ?
#
loop_
_entity_poly.entity_id
_entity_poly.type
_entity_poly.pdbx_seq_one_letter_code
_entity_poly.pdbx_strand_id
1 'polypeptide(L)'
;MRLAMLRADPALSRFDPLPRILSFDDFSRGHCGWSQLVGNYEDTLDVMLPGFAQHSSAMLSTLGHWDAGSHGGMDSSYALKIATKAKPGAQNVAIKRHTFRKRGPIRFEIFFTFKPEATELKLSETDVRSIGFLFDLQCGDRDGDG
;
A
#
# COMPACT_ATOMS: atom_id res chain seq x y z
N MET A 1 -14.83 24.51 12.41
CA MET A 1 -13.72 25.12 11.62
C MET A 1 -12.76 24.09 11.02
N ARG A 2 -12.18 23.16 11.80
CA ARG A 2 -11.23 22.15 11.30
C ARG A 2 -11.72 21.31 10.11
N LEU A 3 -12.94 20.77 10.17
CA LEU A 3 -13.49 19.95 9.07
C LEU A 3 -13.68 20.75 7.78
N ALA A 4 -14.05 22.03 7.89
CA ALA A 4 -14.17 22.92 6.73
C ALA A 4 -12.80 23.18 6.08
N MET A 5 -11.73 23.32 6.90
CA MET A 5 -10.37 23.45 6.38
C MET A 5 -9.88 22.18 5.67
N LEU A 6 -10.18 20.99 6.21
CA LEU A 6 -9.85 19.72 5.54
C LEU A 6 -10.56 19.57 4.19
N ARG A 7 -11.85 19.97 4.12
CA ARG A 7 -12.62 19.94 2.86
C ARG A 7 -12.20 21.00 1.86
N ALA A 8 -11.59 22.09 2.31
CA ALA A 8 -11.09 23.15 1.45
C ALA A 8 -9.72 22.83 0.85
N ASP A 9 -8.95 21.92 1.46
CA ASP A 9 -7.67 21.46 0.92
C ASP A 9 -7.89 20.57 -0.31
N PRO A 10 -7.46 20.97 -1.52
CA PRO A 10 -7.67 20.19 -2.75
C PRO A 10 -7.02 18.80 -2.75
N ALA A 11 -6.00 18.60 -1.92
CA ALA A 11 -5.33 17.31 -1.77
C ALA A 11 -6.15 16.34 -0.91
N LEU A 12 -6.94 16.87 0.03
CA LEU A 12 -7.78 16.08 0.95
C LEU A 12 -9.25 16.04 0.56
N SER A 13 -9.73 17.01 -0.22
CA SER A 13 -11.14 17.13 -0.62
C SER A 13 -11.64 16.02 -1.53
N ARG A 14 -10.71 15.22 -2.09
CA ARG A 14 -10.99 14.00 -2.87
C ARG A 14 -11.38 12.80 -2.00
N PHE A 15 -11.19 12.92 -0.69
CA PHE A 15 -11.46 11.91 0.32
C PHE A 15 -12.53 12.41 1.31
N ASP A 16 -13.05 11.52 2.16
CA ASP A 16 -13.89 11.88 3.31
C ASP A 16 -13.17 11.52 4.62
N PRO A 17 -12.05 12.18 4.98
CA PRO A 17 -11.25 11.75 6.11
C PRO A 17 -11.97 11.94 7.45
N LEU A 18 -11.65 11.07 8.41
CA LEU A 18 -12.05 11.29 9.80
C LEU A 18 -11.46 12.62 10.32
N PRO A 19 -12.05 13.24 11.37
CA PRO A 19 -11.59 14.53 11.87
C PRO A 19 -10.11 14.57 12.28
N ARG A 20 -9.52 13.42 12.62
CA ARG A 20 -8.08 13.28 12.90
C ARG A 20 -7.44 12.37 11.86
N ILE A 21 -6.63 12.96 11.00
CA ILE A 21 -5.79 12.27 10.03
C ILE A 21 -4.49 11.86 10.74
N LEU A 22 -4.14 10.57 10.67
CA LEU A 22 -2.87 10.04 11.20
C LEU A 22 -1.77 10.05 10.13
N SER A 23 -2.14 9.76 8.88
CA SER A 23 -1.24 9.84 7.73
C SER A 23 -2.00 10.30 6.49
N PHE A 24 -1.33 11.13 5.70
CA PHE A 24 -1.71 11.51 4.36
C PHE A 24 -0.48 11.30 3.48
N ASP A 25 -0.55 10.35 2.55
CA ASP A 25 0.62 9.81 1.85
C ASP A 25 0.64 10.33 0.41
N ASP A 26 1.55 11.28 0.17
CA ASP A 26 1.88 11.82 -1.15
C ASP A 26 3.22 11.24 -1.62
N PHE A 27 3.16 10.34 -2.58
CA PHE A 27 4.32 9.60 -3.07
C PHE A 27 5.30 10.43 -3.90
N SER A 28 4.97 11.69 -4.22
CA SER A 28 5.94 12.67 -4.72
C SER A 28 7.01 12.99 -3.69
N ARG A 29 6.68 12.83 -2.40
CA ARG A 29 7.53 13.26 -1.28
C ARG A 29 8.34 12.12 -0.66
N GLY A 30 8.20 10.90 -1.19
CA GLY A 30 8.90 9.73 -0.71
C GLY A 30 7.97 8.56 -0.39
N HIS A 31 8.50 7.56 0.30
CA HIS A 31 7.77 6.33 0.65
C HIS A 31 6.68 6.53 1.73
N CYS A 32 6.61 7.69 2.39
CA CYS A 32 5.66 7.98 3.45
C CYS A 32 5.59 6.90 4.55
N GLY A 33 6.70 6.21 4.84
CA GLY A 33 6.77 5.15 5.86
C GLY A 33 6.30 3.76 5.40
N TRP A 34 5.97 3.58 4.12
CA TRP A 34 5.73 2.26 3.53
C TRP A 34 7.05 1.54 3.25
N SER A 35 7.12 0.26 3.62
CA SER A 35 8.28 -0.59 3.37
C SER A 35 7.85 -2.01 2.96
N GLN A 36 8.81 -2.83 2.57
CA GLN A 36 8.58 -4.24 2.29
C GLN A 36 8.11 -5.00 3.54
N LEU A 37 7.15 -5.90 3.38
CA LEU A 37 6.96 -6.97 4.35
C LEU A 37 8.06 -8.02 4.19
N VAL A 38 9.08 -7.97 5.03
CA VAL A 38 10.18 -8.95 5.10
C VAL A 38 10.51 -9.22 6.57
N GLY A 39 11.14 -10.36 6.85
CA GLY A 39 11.70 -10.64 8.19
C GLY A 39 11.38 -12.00 8.77
N ASN A 40 10.67 -12.87 8.07
CA ASN A 40 10.40 -14.22 8.58
C ASN A 40 11.52 -15.17 8.17
N TYR A 41 12.57 -15.17 8.99
CA TYR A 41 13.69 -16.09 8.93
C TYR A 41 13.49 -17.24 9.92
N GLU A 42 14.01 -18.42 9.60
CA GLU A 42 13.92 -19.63 10.42
C GLU A 42 15.32 -20.13 10.74
N ASP A 43 15.61 -20.36 12.02
CA ASP A 43 16.90 -20.79 12.58
C ASP A 43 18.10 -19.84 12.36
N THR A 44 18.32 -19.35 11.14
CA THR A 44 19.41 -18.44 10.75
C THR A 44 18.92 -17.31 9.84
N LEU A 45 19.69 -16.22 9.74
CA LEU A 45 19.39 -15.11 8.82
C LEU A 45 19.56 -15.47 7.33
N ASP A 46 20.07 -16.67 7.04
CA ASP A 46 20.24 -17.16 5.67
C ASP A 46 19.03 -17.93 5.15
N VAL A 47 18.11 -18.33 6.06
CA VAL A 47 16.95 -19.16 5.72
C VAL A 47 15.68 -18.32 5.88
N MET A 48 15.20 -17.76 4.77
CA MET A 48 13.91 -17.07 4.73
C MET A 48 12.79 -18.06 4.38
N LEU A 49 11.65 -17.95 5.06
CA LEU A 49 10.48 -18.77 4.73
C LEU A 49 10.12 -18.60 3.23
N PRO A 50 9.86 -19.69 2.48
CA PRO A 50 9.63 -19.62 1.04
C PRO A 50 8.53 -18.64 0.61
N GLY A 51 7.48 -18.50 1.43
CA GLY A 51 6.38 -17.57 1.18
C GLY A 51 6.79 -16.08 1.22
N PHE A 52 7.85 -15.74 1.96
CA PHE A 52 8.37 -14.38 2.12
C PHE A 52 9.51 -14.06 1.16
N ALA A 53 10.25 -15.07 0.69
CA ALA A 53 11.35 -14.93 -0.27
C ALA A 53 10.91 -14.36 -1.65
N GLN A 54 9.61 -14.37 -1.92
CA GLN A 54 9.05 -13.74 -3.13
C GLN A 54 8.85 -12.23 -3.00
N HIS A 55 8.71 -11.71 -1.78
CA HIS A 55 8.43 -10.31 -1.55
C HIS A 55 9.61 -9.46 -2.00
N SER A 56 9.30 -8.31 -2.57
CA SER A 56 10.28 -7.33 -3.03
C SER A 56 9.92 -5.97 -2.49
N SER A 57 10.90 -5.08 -2.42
CA SER A 57 10.71 -3.72 -1.94
C SER A 57 9.60 -3.01 -2.72
N ALA A 58 8.74 -2.31 -2.00
CA ALA A 58 7.88 -1.32 -2.61
C ALA A 58 8.77 -0.25 -3.27
N MET A 59 8.29 0.33 -4.37
CA MET A 59 9.05 1.31 -5.15
C MET A 59 8.24 2.58 -5.35
N LEU A 60 8.90 3.74 -5.33
CA LEU A 60 8.33 4.93 -5.93
C LEU A 60 8.55 4.86 -7.43
N SER A 61 7.46 4.87 -8.18
CA SER A 61 7.51 4.64 -9.62
C SER A 61 6.62 5.62 -10.35
N THR A 62 7.11 6.11 -11.49
CA THR A 62 6.31 6.77 -12.52
C THR A 62 5.52 5.77 -13.36
N LEU A 63 5.09 4.66 -12.75
CA LEU A 63 4.32 3.57 -13.35
C LEU A 63 4.77 3.26 -14.79
N GLY A 64 6.05 2.92 -14.92
CA GLY A 64 6.68 2.65 -16.21
C GLY A 64 5.92 1.60 -17.03
N HIS A 65 5.70 1.92 -18.30
CA HIS A 65 4.91 1.17 -19.26
C HIS A 65 5.73 0.96 -20.52
N TRP A 66 5.83 -0.27 -21.01
CA TRP A 66 6.72 -0.59 -22.13
C TRP A 66 6.29 0.09 -23.44
N ASP A 67 4.98 0.29 -23.68
CA ASP A 67 4.48 0.95 -24.90
C ASP A 67 4.23 2.47 -24.75
N ALA A 68 3.99 2.95 -23.52
CA ALA A 68 3.52 4.30 -23.23
C ALA A 68 4.50 5.10 -22.36
N GLY A 69 5.67 4.53 -22.08
CA GLY A 69 6.73 5.16 -21.30
C GLY A 69 6.45 5.17 -19.80
N SER A 70 5.79 6.20 -19.28
CA SER A 70 5.54 6.39 -17.85
C SER A 70 4.17 7.00 -17.61
N HIS A 71 3.47 6.54 -16.57
CA HIS A 71 2.20 7.11 -16.12
C HIS A 71 2.37 7.76 -14.75
N GLY A 72 1.59 8.81 -14.50
CA GLY A 72 1.55 9.44 -13.18
C GLY A 72 0.71 8.66 -12.17
N GLY A 73 0.94 8.94 -10.89
CA GLY A 73 -0.09 8.79 -9.87
C GLY A 73 -1.24 9.79 -10.10
N MET A 74 -2.31 9.66 -9.33
CA MET A 74 -3.49 10.52 -9.49
C MET A 74 -3.17 12.03 -9.34
N ASP A 75 -2.25 12.38 -8.46
CA ASP A 75 -1.91 13.75 -8.09
C ASP A 75 -0.43 14.10 -8.37
N SER A 76 0.31 13.18 -8.99
CA SER A 76 1.76 13.26 -9.11
C SER A 76 2.30 12.45 -10.28
N SER A 77 3.57 12.65 -10.61
CA SER A 77 4.32 11.70 -11.43
C SER A 77 4.62 10.38 -10.72
N TYR A 78 4.62 10.32 -9.38
CA TYR A 78 5.00 9.13 -8.63
C TYR A 78 3.81 8.45 -7.93
N ALA A 79 3.83 7.13 -7.91
CA ALA A 79 2.96 6.29 -7.09
C ALA A 79 3.78 5.22 -6.37
N LEU A 80 3.26 4.71 -5.26
CA LEU A 80 3.81 3.52 -4.61
C LEU A 80 3.44 2.28 -5.42
N LYS A 81 4.45 1.64 -6.01
CA LYS A 81 4.32 0.42 -6.77
C LYS A 81 4.68 -0.79 -5.91
N ILE A 82 3.76 -1.74 -5.86
CA ILE A 82 3.95 -3.05 -5.25
C ILE A 82 3.96 -4.08 -6.38
N ALA A 83 5.15 -4.48 -6.82
CA ALA A 83 5.31 -5.39 -7.95
C ALA A 83 5.32 -6.85 -7.48
N THR A 84 4.59 -7.72 -8.18
CA THR A 84 4.68 -9.18 -8.03
C THR A 84 5.67 -9.75 -9.05
N LYS A 85 6.14 -10.99 -8.82
CA LYS A 85 6.89 -11.72 -9.85
C LYS A 85 5.93 -12.20 -10.94
N ALA A 86 6.40 -12.34 -12.18
CA ALA A 86 5.63 -12.89 -13.31
C ALA A 86 5.46 -14.43 -13.18
N LYS A 87 4.79 -14.88 -12.11
CA LYS A 87 4.53 -16.29 -11.81
C LYS A 87 3.12 -16.42 -11.21
N PRO A 88 2.34 -17.44 -11.58
CA PRO A 88 1.03 -17.68 -10.98
C PRO A 88 1.08 -17.76 -9.46
N GLY A 89 0.17 -17.06 -8.79
CA GLY A 89 0.07 -17.04 -7.32
C GLY A 89 1.12 -16.17 -6.62
N ALA A 90 2.02 -15.50 -7.35
CA ALA A 90 2.97 -14.58 -6.76
C ALA A 90 2.25 -13.41 -6.08
N GLN A 91 2.71 -13.04 -4.89
CA GLN A 91 2.14 -11.97 -4.09
C GLN A 91 3.25 -11.08 -3.53
N ASN A 92 2.93 -9.80 -3.36
CA ASN A 92 3.82 -8.86 -2.71
C ASN A 92 3.03 -7.93 -1.80
N VAL A 93 3.66 -7.54 -0.70
CA VAL A 93 3.01 -6.79 0.37
C VAL A 93 3.93 -5.66 0.80
N ALA A 94 3.38 -4.44 0.77
CA ALA A 94 3.95 -3.31 1.48
C ALA A 94 3.27 -3.16 2.83
N ILE A 95 4.02 -2.77 3.84
CA ILE A 95 3.53 -2.54 5.19
C ILE A 95 3.89 -1.15 5.66
N LYS A 96 2.97 -0.54 6.40
CA LYS A 96 3.20 0.68 7.16
C LYS A 96 2.69 0.46 8.56
N ARG A 97 3.52 0.81 9.55
CA ARG A 97 3.19 0.63 10.97
C ARG A 97 2.90 1.97 11.60
N HIS A 98 1.81 2.03 12.36
CA HIS A 98 1.42 3.18 13.14
C HIS A 98 1.09 2.76 14.56
N THR A 99 1.48 3.60 15.51
CA THR A 99 0.97 3.51 16.89
C THR A 99 -0.21 4.46 17.03
N PHE A 100 -1.28 4.02 17.68
CA PHE A 100 -2.43 4.86 18.02
C PHE A 100 -2.53 5.07 19.53
N ARG A 101 -3.06 6.22 19.95
CA ARG A 101 -3.19 6.57 21.38
C ARG A 101 -4.45 6.01 22.04
N LYS A 102 -5.51 5.79 21.24
CA LYS A 102 -6.81 5.34 21.70
C LYS A 102 -7.48 4.51 20.63
N ARG A 103 -8.21 3.47 21.04
CA ARG A 103 -9.07 2.68 20.14
C ARG A 103 -10.17 3.58 19.58
N GLY A 104 -10.55 3.33 18.34
CA GLY A 104 -11.60 4.07 17.67
C GLY A 104 -11.77 3.64 16.22
N PRO A 105 -12.76 4.22 15.52
CA PRO A 105 -12.99 3.93 14.12
C PRO A 105 -11.76 4.22 13.27
N ILE A 106 -11.47 3.32 12.33
CA ILE A 106 -10.39 3.45 11.35
C ILE A 106 -11.01 3.68 9.99
N ARG A 107 -10.50 4.69 9.27
CA ARG A 107 -10.83 4.93 7.86
C ARG A 107 -9.53 4.95 7.08
N PHE A 108 -9.46 4.11 6.06
CA PHE A 108 -8.36 4.02 5.12
C PHE A 108 -8.94 4.24 3.73
N GLU A 109 -8.41 5.23 3.03
CA GLU A 109 -8.86 5.64 1.71
C GLU A 109 -7.64 5.72 0.80
N ILE A 110 -7.76 5.19 -0.42
CA ILE A 110 -6.69 5.15 -1.40
C ILE A 110 -7.28 5.14 -2.80
N PHE A 111 -6.59 5.81 -3.72
CA PHE A 111 -6.75 5.56 -5.15
C PHE A 111 -5.70 4.56 -5.59
N PHE A 112 -6.15 3.41 -6.05
CA PHE A 112 -5.28 2.34 -6.50
C PHE A 112 -5.63 1.95 -7.93
N THR A 113 -4.64 1.42 -8.62
CA THR A 113 -4.80 0.77 -9.91
C THR A 113 -3.90 -0.46 -9.93
N PHE A 114 -4.21 -1.40 -10.81
CA PHE A 114 -3.37 -2.56 -11.07
C PHE A 114 -3.25 -2.75 -12.56
N LYS A 115 -2.11 -3.29 -12.96
CA LYS A 115 -1.88 -3.72 -14.33
C LYS A 115 -1.28 -5.12 -14.28
N PRO A 116 -1.96 -6.14 -14.79
CA PRO A 116 -1.34 -7.43 -15.03
C PRO A 116 -0.30 -7.31 -16.16
N GLU A 117 0.72 -8.14 -16.11
CA GLU A 117 1.67 -8.23 -17.21
C GLU A 117 0.97 -8.87 -18.42
N ALA A 118 1.11 -8.27 -19.60
CA ALA A 118 0.51 -8.81 -20.81
C ALA A 118 1.21 -10.12 -21.18
N THR A 119 0.49 -11.23 -21.11
CA THR A 119 0.98 -12.55 -21.52
C THR A 119 0.40 -13.00 -22.86
N GLU A 120 -0.71 -12.39 -23.28
CA GLU A 120 -1.44 -12.66 -24.51
C GLU A 120 -2.21 -11.41 -24.97
N LEU A 121 -2.62 -11.37 -26.24
CA LEU A 121 -3.35 -10.23 -26.83
C LEU A 121 -4.83 -10.25 -26.45
N LYS A 122 -5.13 -10.16 -25.15
CA LYS A 122 -6.50 -10.06 -24.63
C LYS A 122 -6.58 -9.08 -23.45
N LEU A 123 -7.80 -8.78 -23.03
CA LEU A 123 -8.03 -8.03 -21.79
C LEU A 123 -7.73 -8.93 -20.58
N SER A 124 -6.69 -8.58 -19.84
CA SER A 124 -6.20 -9.30 -18.67
C SER A 124 -6.97 -9.01 -17.38
N GLU A 125 -8.26 -8.67 -17.45
CA GLU A 125 -9.03 -8.23 -16.27
C GLU A 125 -9.12 -9.29 -15.16
N THR A 126 -8.99 -10.58 -15.51
CA THR A 126 -8.99 -11.70 -14.57
C THR A 126 -7.59 -12.15 -14.12
N ASP A 127 -6.53 -11.57 -14.68
CA ASP A 127 -5.15 -12.02 -14.42
C ASP A 127 -4.67 -11.59 -13.04
N VAL A 128 -5.29 -10.54 -12.47
CA VAL A 128 -5.11 -10.19 -11.06
C VAL A 128 -6.08 -10.99 -10.21
N ARG A 129 -5.57 -11.98 -9.48
CA ARG A 129 -6.36 -12.86 -8.62
C ARG A 129 -7.06 -12.11 -7.48
N SER A 130 -6.34 -11.22 -6.80
CA SER A 130 -6.82 -10.58 -5.58
C SER A 130 -5.98 -9.37 -5.21
N ILE A 131 -6.64 -8.35 -4.66
CA ILE A 131 -6.03 -7.24 -3.94
C ILE A 131 -6.70 -7.17 -2.57
N GLY A 132 -5.92 -6.91 -1.52
CA GLY A 132 -6.44 -6.87 -0.17
C GLY A 132 -5.64 -5.94 0.73
N PHE A 133 -6.29 -5.52 1.81
CA PHE A 133 -5.70 -4.73 2.87
C PHE A 133 -5.82 -5.52 4.18
N LEU A 134 -4.73 -5.58 4.93
CA LEU A 134 -4.68 -6.23 6.23
C LEU A 134 -4.42 -5.16 7.30
N PHE A 135 -5.32 -5.09 8.28
CA PHE A 135 -5.14 -4.26 9.47
C PHE A 135 -4.74 -5.15 10.64
N ASP A 136 -3.45 -5.10 11.00
CA ASP A 136 -2.94 -5.72 12.23
C ASP A 136 -3.15 -4.75 13.40
N LEU A 137 -4.28 -4.91 14.10
CA LEU A 137 -4.66 -4.06 15.23
C LEU A 137 -4.19 -4.69 16.53
N GLN A 138 -3.15 -4.11 17.11
CA GLN A 138 -2.59 -4.58 18.37
C GLN A 138 -3.11 -3.75 19.55
N CYS A 139 -3.34 -4.45 20.66
CA CYS A 139 -3.79 -3.91 21.94
C CYS A 139 -2.60 -3.83 22.91
N GLY A 140 -2.65 -2.92 23.90
CA GLY A 140 -1.72 -3.01 25.02
C GLY A 140 -1.96 -4.28 25.84
N ASP A 141 -0.91 -4.84 26.43
CA ASP A 141 -0.96 -5.98 27.36
C ASP A 141 -1.86 -5.75 28.59
N ARG A 142 -2.16 -4.48 28.89
CA ARG A 142 -3.02 -4.05 30.00
C ARG A 142 -4.41 -3.60 29.57
N ASP A 143 -4.70 -3.59 28.27
CA ASP A 143 -6.04 -3.27 27.82
C ASP A 143 -6.95 -4.50 28.02
N GLY A 144 -8.11 -4.32 28.65
CA GLY A 144 -9.12 -5.38 28.73
C GLY A 144 -9.78 -5.70 27.37
N ASP A 145 -10.57 -6.78 27.35
CA ASP A 145 -11.27 -7.31 26.17
C ASP A 145 -12.47 -6.46 25.69
N GLY A 146 -12.42 -5.13 25.85
CA GLY A 146 -13.42 -4.19 25.30
C GLY A 146 -14.75 -4.18 26.02
#